data_AF-A0AAU6PTP4-F1
#
_entry.id   AF-A0AAU6PTP4-F1
#
_cell.length_a   1.000
_cell.length_b   1.000
_cell.length_c   1.000
_cell.angle_alpha   90.00
_cell.angle_beta   90.00
_cell.angle_gamma   90.00
#
_symmetry.space_group_name_H-M   'P 1'
#
loop_
_entity.id
_entity.type
_entity.pdbx_description
1 polymer ?
#
loop_
_entity_poly.entity_id
_entity_poly.type
_entity_poly.pdbx_seq_one_letter_code
_entity_poly.pdbx_strand_id
1 'polypeptide(L)'
;MANKPNPIIFKITDEGRLAVLDAQKQGISLSLKTFVAGTSKYVPNGRETRIKAEAMRSDIVTSGIEKESKSLRFSVTLNSVMSRDIYEVGLLTSDNKLFAIAASTEPLFTVYANVTFVGSFGMSLSDLDVSNITVTTDPDSAIVIKMIEDHLAAPDPHPQYVKADKLAQLDKKVDKLGENINSASNNLAEHLKAPNPHPQYTLKTEHDAHVKQYDALKKLVDTNAGTIAQHGKDINKVSTDLDSHVKAADPHAQYAKKTDLSAHTSAADPHPQYAKKTDLSTHADSTDPHPQYLQDKDLAGMKKQIEELQKQLTAAQGKVTEMPIGSVYVTTNDYKSSAEVNTALGYGTWARFAEGKTLVGMSTKAADPAWTKTLKSSFGAYEHKLVAEEMPSTALKVREAGYHGARRHGGGGTGYASGSQGKMIPLPTSETGWKDKPHNNVQPSIVVAYWLRTA
;
A
#
# COMPACT_ATOMS: atom_id res chain seq x y z
N MET A 1 -17.18 -44.55 -4.42
CA MET A 1 -16.64 -44.09 -3.13
C MET A 1 -16.35 -42.60 -3.29
N ALA A 2 -17.09 -41.72 -2.60
CA ALA A 2 -16.84 -40.29 -2.69
C ALA A 2 -15.44 -40.00 -2.12
N ASN A 3 -14.58 -39.42 -2.94
CA ASN A 3 -13.24 -39.00 -2.53
C ASN A 3 -13.41 -38.07 -1.32
N LYS A 4 -12.91 -38.47 -0.15
CA LYS A 4 -12.95 -37.59 1.02
C LYS A 4 -12.09 -36.35 0.68
N PRO A 5 -12.63 -35.13 0.78
CA PRO A 5 -11.83 -33.94 0.54
C PRO A 5 -10.66 -33.92 1.53
N ASN A 6 -9.45 -33.68 1.02
CA ASN A 6 -8.27 -33.57 1.88
C ASN A 6 -8.47 -32.36 2.81
N PRO A 7 -8.40 -32.56 4.13
CA PRO A 7 -8.57 -31.45 5.06
C PRO A 7 -7.42 -30.45 4.88
N ILE A 8 -7.77 -29.17 4.74
CA ILE A 8 -6.80 -28.08 4.65
C ILE A 8 -6.37 -27.76 6.08
N ILE A 9 -5.24 -28.33 6.49
CA ILE A 9 -4.69 -28.16 7.85
C ILE A 9 -3.53 -27.18 7.78
N PHE A 10 -3.71 -26.01 8.38
CA PHE A 10 -2.66 -25.01 8.50
C PHE A 10 -1.65 -25.42 9.57
N LYS A 11 -0.39 -25.47 9.19
CA LYS A 11 0.74 -25.63 10.09
C LYS A 11 1.44 -24.29 10.28
N ILE A 12 1.59 -23.86 11.53
CA ILE A 12 2.34 -22.64 11.86
C ILE A 12 3.83 -22.88 11.57
N THR A 13 4.43 -21.95 10.82
CA THR A 13 5.84 -22.03 10.44
C THR A 13 6.75 -21.56 11.58
N ASP A 14 8.04 -21.87 11.49
CA ASP A 14 9.05 -21.35 12.41
C ASP A 14 9.14 -19.82 12.33
N GLU A 15 9.02 -19.24 11.13
CA GLU A 15 8.94 -17.78 10.96
C GLU A 15 7.67 -17.19 11.57
N GLY A 16 6.53 -17.87 11.47
CA GLY A 16 5.28 -17.48 12.11
C GLY A 16 5.39 -17.47 13.63
N ARG A 17 6.02 -18.51 14.21
CA ARG A 17 6.31 -18.57 15.66
C ARG A 17 7.24 -17.43 16.10
N LEU A 18 8.30 -17.18 15.33
CA LEU A 18 9.23 -16.08 15.61
C LEU A 18 8.54 -14.72 15.51
N ALA A 19 7.67 -14.52 14.52
CA ALA A 19 6.91 -13.28 14.37
C ALA A 19 5.98 -13.03 15.56
N VAL A 20 5.35 -14.08 16.12
CA VAL A 20 4.57 -13.98 17.36
C VAL A 20 5.48 -13.59 18.53
N LEU A 21 6.61 -14.28 18.72
CA LEU A 21 7.54 -13.99 19.81
C LEU A 21 8.14 -12.59 19.74
N ASP A 22 8.46 -12.11 18.54
CA ASP A 22 9.00 -10.77 18.32
C ASP A 22 7.93 -9.71 18.62
N ALA A 23 6.69 -9.92 18.16
CA ALA A 23 5.58 -9.04 18.49
C ALA A 23 5.36 -8.95 20.01
N GLN A 24 5.41 -10.10 20.71
CA GLN A 24 5.32 -10.15 22.17
C GLN A 24 6.45 -9.40 22.88
N LYS A 25 7.71 -9.62 22.48
CA LYS A 25 8.87 -8.92 23.08
C LYS A 25 8.81 -7.41 22.87
N GLN A 26 8.24 -6.97 21.76
CA GLN A 26 8.11 -5.56 21.41
C GLN A 26 6.84 -4.91 21.96
N GLY A 27 5.93 -5.69 22.58
CA GLY A 27 4.64 -5.19 23.08
C GLY A 27 3.70 -4.73 21.96
N ILE A 28 3.90 -5.22 20.74
CA ILE A 28 3.07 -4.90 19.57
C ILE A 28 2.18 -6.09 19.21
N SER A 29 1.13 -5.84 18.44
CA SER A 29 0.29 -6.92 17.95
C SER A 29 0.73 -7.43 16.58
N LEU A 30 0.78 -8.76 16.42
CA LEU A 30 1.03 -9.39 15.13
C LEU A 30 -0.20 -9.30 14.23
N SER A 31 -0.04 -8.78 13.02
CA SER A 31 -1.12 -8.62 12.04
C SER A 31 -1.02 -9.59 10.86
N LEU A 32 -2.11 -10.31 10.57
CA LEU A 32 -2.27 -11.21 9.43
C LEU A 32 -3.18 -10.53 8.40
N LYS A 33 -2.76 -10.49 7.14
CA LYS A 33 -3.45 -9.70 6.10
C LYS A 33 -3.75 -10.49 4.84
N THR A 34 -2.79 -11.27 4.36
CA THR A 34 -2.87 -11.82 3.00
C THR A 34 -2.88 -13.33 3.00
N PHE A 35 -3.78 -13.90 2.20
CA PHE A 35 -3.78 -15.29 1.79
C PHE A 35 -3.09 -15.45 0.44
N VAL A 36 -2.24 -16.46 0.33
CA VAL A 36 -1.53 -16.82 -0.90
C VAL A 36 -1.86 -18.26 -1.27
N ALA A 37 -2.00 -18.53 -2.56
CA ALA A 37 -2.27 -19.85 -3.12
C ALA A 37 -1.27 -20.17 -4.23
N GLY A 38 -0.83 -21.42 -4.29
CA GLY A 38 0.21 -21.88 -5.21
C GLY A 38 0.00 -23.30 -5.72
N THR A 39 0.86 -23.70 -6.64
CA THR A 39 0.72 -24.95 -7.41
C THR A 39 1.76 -26.02 -7.08
N SER A 40 2.69 -25.77 -6.15
CA SER A 40 3.70 -26.77 -5.79
C SER A 40 3.12 -27.88 -4.92
N LYS A 41 3.56 -29.12 -5.17
CA LYS A 41 3.08 -30.34 -4.51
C LYS A 41 4.09 -30.83 -3.48
N TYR A 42 3.73 -30.81 -2.20
CA TYR A 42 4.57 -31.30 -1.11
C TYR A 42 3.78 -31.38 0.20
N VAL A 43 4.35 -32.04 1.21
CA VAL A 43 3.85 -31.99 2.59
C VAL A 43 4.67 -30.97 3.36
N PRO A 44 4.04 -29.97 4.01
CA PRO A 44 4.78 -28.92 4.70
C PRO A 44 5.39 -29.44 6.00
N ASN A 45 6.62 -29.06 6.28
CA ASN A 45 7.30 -29.45 7.52
C ASN A 45 7.24 -28.36 8.60
N GLY A 46 6.86 -27.13 8.26
CA GLY A 46 6.78 -25.98 9.16
C GLY A 46 8.04 -25.10 9.15
N ARG A 47 9.05 -25.40 8.33
CA ARG A 47 10.27 -24.58 8.16
C ARG A 47 10.20 -23.69 6.92
N GLU A 48 9.08 -23.70 6.21
CA GLU A 48 8.88 -22.89 5.02
C GLU A 48 8.87 -21.40 5.39
N THR A 49 9.62 -20.61 4.62
CA THR A 49 9.69 -19.14 4.75
C THR A 49 8.93 -18.42 3.63
N ARG A 50 8.48 -19.18 2.61
CA ARG A 50 7.69 -18.70 1.46
C ARG A 50 6.89 -19.82 0.81
N ILE A 51 5.84 -19.45 0.09
CA ILE A 51 5.16 -20.33 -0.88
C ILE A 51 6.13 -20.65 -2.02
N LYS A 52 6.18 -21.91 -2.46
CA LYS A 52 7.19 -22.36 -3.44
C LYS A 52 6.88 -21.91 -4.87
N ALA A 53 5.62 -21.96 -5.27
CA ALA A 53 5.15 -21.47 -6.57
C ALA A 53 3.83 -20.72 -6.38
N GLU A 54 3.93 -19.47 -5.94
CA GLU A 54 2.77 -18.59 -5.78
C GLU A 54 2.09 -18.37 -7.14
N ALA A 55 0.79 -18.59 -7.17
CA ALA A 55 -0.03 -18.38 -8.35
C ALA A 55 -1.06 -17.26 -8.15
N MET A 56 -1.52 -17.06 -6.91
CA MET A 56 -2.58 -16.12 -6.58
C MET A 56 -2.40 -15.58 -5.16
N ARG A 57 -2.90 -14.37 -4.93
CA ARG A 57 -2.99 -13.77 -3.60
C ARG A 57 -4.27 -12.97 -3.44
N SER A 58 -4.79 -12.90 -2.23
CA SER A 58 -5.94 -12.09 -1.86
C SER A 58 -5.91 -11.75 -0.39
N ASP A 59 -6.48 -10.62 -0.01
CA ASP A 59 -6.56 -10.24 1.40
C ASP A 59 -7.62 -11.09 2.13
N ILE A 60 -7.43 -11.29 3.43
CA ILE A 60 -8.31 -12.10 4.28
C ILE A 60 -9.38 -11.24 4.93
N VAL A 61 -10.55 -11.82 5.14
CA VAL A 61 -11.62 -11.28 5.97
C VAL A 61 -11.81 -12.21 7.17
N THR A 62 -11.78 -11.70 8.38
CA THR A 62 -11.93 -12.47 9.63
C THR A 62 -12.82 -11.73 10.63
N SER A 63 -13.43 -12.47 11.55
CA SER A 63 -14.10 -11.89 12.73
C SER A 63 -13.20 -11.90 13.98
N GLY A 64 -11.90 -12.14 13.80
CA GLY A 64 -10.90 -12.24 14.87
C GLY A 64 -10.65 -13.67 15.35
N ILE A 65 -9.98 -13.79 16.49
CA ILE A 65 -9.64 -15.07 17.14
C ILE A 65 -10.72 -15.39 18.17
N GLU A 66 -11.30 -16.59 18.08
CA GLU A 66 -12.22 -17.08 19.09
C GLU A 66 -11.44 -17.45 20.36
N LYS A 67 -11.69 -16.71 21.45
CA LYS A 67 -10.88 -16.77 22.68
C LYS A 67 -10.88 -18.12 23.38
N GLU A 68 -12.00 -18.85 23.33
CA GLU A 68 -12.15 -20.14 24.01
C GLU A 68 -11.51 -21.29 23.22
N SER A 69 -11.74 -21.35 21.91
CA SER A 69 -11.23 -22.41 21.04
C SER A 69 -9.82 -22.14 20.50
N LYS A 70 -9.24 -20.97 20.79
CA LYS A 70 -8.01 -20.44 20.19
C LYS A 70 -7.96 -20.63 18.68
N SER A 71 -9.10 -20.45 18.00
CA SER A 71 -9.21 -20.70 16.56
C SER A 71 -9.37 -19.40 15.80
N LEU A 72 -8.55 -19.22 14.77
CA LEU A 72 -8.70 -18.15 13.79
C LEU A 72 -9.66 -18.62 12.70
N ARG A 73 -10.73 -17.86 12.47
CA ARG A 73 -11.66 -18.10 11.37
C ARG A 73 -11.55 -16.99 10.36
N PHE A 74 -11.28 -17.31 9.09
CA PHE A 74 -11.15 -16.30 8.04
C PHE A 74 -11.72 -16.80 6.72
N SER A 75 -12.14 -15.86 5.88
CA SER A 75 -12.66 -16.08 4.54
C SER A 75 -11.79 -15.36 3.52
N VAL A 76 -11.73 -15.89 2.31
CA VAL A 76 -10.95 -15.34 1.21
C VAL A 76 -11.77 -15.37 -0.07
N THR A 77 -11.54 -14.38 -0.92
CA THR A 77 -12.14 -14.30 -2.26
C THR A 77 -11.03 -14.34 -3.29
N LEU A 78 -11.05 -15.31 -4.19
CA LEU A 78 -10.05 -15.50 -5.24
C LEU A 78 -10.72 -15.37 -6.61
N ASN A 79 -10.17 -14.49 -7.46
CA ASN A 79 -10.57 -14.34 -8.84
C ASN A 79 -9.44 -14.82 -9.75
N SER A 80 -9.76 -15.66 -10.75
CA SER A 80 -8.78 -16.15 -11.71
C SER A 80 -9.34 -16.09 -13.13
N VAL A 81 -8.49 -15.75 -14.10
CA VAL A 81 -8.81 -15.84 -15.54
C VAL A 81 -8.48 -17.22 -16.14
N MET A 82 -7.88 -18.12 -15.35
CA MET A 82 -7.53 -19.49 -15.77
C MET A 82 -7.91 -20.50 -14.69
N SER A 83 -8.42 -21.67 -15.10
CA SER A 83 -8.69 -22.77 -14.17
C SER A 83 -7.38 -23.42 -13.70
N ARG A 84 -7.22 -23.62 -12.39
CA ARG A 84 -6.00 -24.19 -11.79
C ARG A 84 -6.33 -24.97 -10.52
N ASP A 85 -5.64 -26.08 -10.34
CA ASP A 85 -5.62 -26.81 -9.07
C ASP A 85 -4.61 -26.17 -8.13
N ILE A 86 -5.06 -25.90 -6.91
CA ILE A 86 -4.23 -25.35 -5.84
C ILE A 86 -3.75 -26.49 -4.94
N TYR A 87 -2.44 -26.52 -4.68
CA TYR A 87 -1.79 -27.57 -3.89
C TYR A 87 -1.11 -27.03 -2.63
N GLU A 88 -0.86 -25.72 -2.56
CA GLU A 88 -0.31 -25.05 -1.40
C GLU A 88 -1.05 -23.74 -1.15
N VAL A 89 -1.29 -23.42 0.11
CA VAL A 89 -1.86 -22.15 0.56
C VAL A 89 -1.12 -21.68 1.80
N GLY A 90 -1.00 -20.37 1.94
CA GLY A 90 -0.29 -19.74 3.03
C GLY A 90 -1.02 -18.51 3.55
N LEU A 91 -0.76 -18.22 4.81
CA LEU A 91 -1.20 -17.00 5.46
C LEU A 91 0.02 -16.13 5.74
N LEU A 92 -0.01 -14.89 5.26
CA LEU A 92 1.06 -13.92 5.40
C LEU A 92 0.68 -12.87 6.45
N THR A 93 1.69 -12.47 7.22
CA THR A 93 1.63 -11.27 8.05
C THR A 93 1.64 -10.00 7.18
N SER A 94 1.31 -8.84 7.78
CA SER A 94 1.39 -7.55 7.09
C SER A 94 2.81 -7.16 6.63
N ASP A 95 3.84 -7.74 7.23
CA ASP A 95 5.25 -7.62 6.84
C ASP A 95 5.72 -8.74 5.87
N ASN A 96 4.78 -9.43 5.20
CA ASN A 96 5.03 -10.48 4.19
C ASN A 96 5.80 -11.71 4.70
N LYS A 97 5.79 -11.99 6.01
CA LYS A 97 6.34 -13.24 6.54
C LYS A 97 5.29 -14.34 6.44
N LEU A 98 5.72 -15.55 6.11
CA LEU A 98 4.84 -16.72 6.05
C LEU A 98 4.50 -17.18 7.46
N PHE A 99 3.28 -16.89 7.91
CA PHE A 99 2.80 -17.24 9.25
C PHE A 99 2.42 -18.71 9.37
N ALA A 100 1.62 -19.20 8.41
CA ALA A 100 1.15 -20.57 8.39
C ALA A 100 1.02 -21.07 6.96
N ILE A 101 1.11 -22.39 6.80
CA ILE A 101 1.07 -23.04 5.49
C ILE A 101 0.26 -24.34 5.54
N ALA A 102 -0.51 -24.61 4.51
CA ALA A 102 -1.10 -25.90 4.21
C ALA A 102 -0.70 -26.30 2.79
N ALA A 103 -0.10 -27.48 2.63
CA ALA A 103 0.25 -28.00 1.31
C ALA A 103 0.01 -29.52 1.26
N SER A 104 -0.27 -30.03 0.06
CA SER A 104 -0.60 -31.42 -0.18
C SER A 104 -0.05 -31.90 -1.53
N THR A 105 0.12 -33.20 -1.68
CA THR A 105 0.44 -33.83 -2.97
C THR A 105 -0.80 -33.99 -3.88
N GLU A 106 -1.98 -34.02 -3.28
CA GLU A 106 -3.30 -33.97 -3.94
C GLU A 106 -3.88 -32.54 -3.91
N PRO A 107 -4.75 -32.15 -4.85
CA PRO A 107 -5.38 -30.83 -4.88
C PRO A 107 -6.11 -30.51 -3.57
N LEU A 108 -5.89 -29.32 -3.04
CA LEU A 108 -6.66 -28.78 -1.91
C LEU A 108 -8.03 -28.28 -2.37
N PHE A 109 -8.05 -27.54 -3.48
CA PHE A 109 -9.25 -27.09 -4.19
C PHE A 109 -8.88 -26.62 -5.60
N THR A 110 -9.88 -26.46 -6.46
CA THR A 110 -9.72 -25.96 -7.83
C THR A 110 -10.38 -24.60 -7.94
N VAL A 111 -9.65 -23.62 -8.48
CA VAL A 111 -10.22 -22.36 -8.94
C VAL A 111 -10.55 -22.47 -10.41
N TYR A 112 -11.69 -21.94 -10.84
CA TYR A 112 -12.13 -21.98 -12.23
C TYR A 112 -12.00 -20.60 -12.89
N ALA A 113 -11.69 -20.58 -14.18
CA ALA A 113 -11.61 -19.35 -14.96
C ALA A 113 -12.92 -18.57 -14.89
N ASN A 114 -12.83 -17.27 -14.60
CA ASN A 114 -13.94 -16.32 -14.52
C ASN A 114 -15.02 -16.69 -13.50
N VAL A 115 -14.68 -17.53 -12.51
CA VAL A 115 -15.55 -17.87 -11.38
C VAL A 115 -14.89 -17.38 -10.10
N THR A 116 -15.59 -16.52 -9.36
CA THR A 116 -15.14 -16.09 -8.04
C THR A 116 -15.21 -17.26 -7.07
N PHE A 117 -14.05 -17.66 -6.55
CA PHE A 117 -13.95 -18.67 -5.50
C PHE A 117 -14.01 -17.99 -4.14
N VAL A 118 -14.88 -18.47 -3.26
CA VAL A 118 -14.96 -18.03 -1.86
C VAL A 118 -14.69 -19.23 -0.96
N GLY A 119 -13.65 -19.12 -0.13
CA GLY A 119 -13.27 -20.16 0.83
C GLY A 119 -13.34 -19.63 2.24
N SER A 120 -13.85 -20.44 3.18
CA SER A 120 -13.81 -20.15 4.61
C SER A 120 -12.98 -21.21 5.33
N PHE A 121 -12.02 -20.75 6.13
CA PHE A 121 -11.01 -21.57 6.76
C PHE A 121 -11.00 -21.35 8.27
N GLY A 122 -10.70 -22.44 8.99
CA GLY A 122 -10.39 -22.42 10.41
C GLY A 122 -8.95 -22.88 10.63
N MET A 123 -8.20 -22.16 11.45
CA MET A 123 -6.86 -22.54 11.87
C MET A 123 -6.79 -22.54 13.40
N SER A 124 -6.23 -23.60 13.96
CA SER A 124 -5.96 -23.67 15.40
C SER A 124 -4.69 -22.91 15.74
N LEU A 125 -4.75 -22.09 16.79
CA LEU A 125 -3.63 -21.34 17.39
C LEU A 125 -3.29 -21.89 18.79
N SER A 126 -3.63 -23.15 19.06
CA SER A 126 -3.47 -23.78 20.39
C SER A 126 -2.05 -23.67 20.94
N ASP A 127 -1.06 -23.75 20.06
CA ASP A 127 0.37 -23.74 20.36
C ASP A 127 0.94 -22.31 20.54
N LEU A 128 0.08 -21.28 20.45
CA LEU A 128 0.47 -19.88 20.54
C LEU A 128 -0.26 -19.17 21.67
N ASP A 129 0.40 -18.15 22.21
CA ASP A 129 -0.25 -17.19 23.10
C ASP A 129 -0.93 -16.09 22.27
N VAL A 130 -2.25 -16.20 22.19
CA VAL A 130 -3.11 -15.43 21.29
C VAL A 130 -3.41 -14.01 21.80
N SER A 131 -2.97 -13.64 23.01
CA SER A 131 -3.27 -12.32 23.59
C SER A 131 -2.64 -11.15 22.83
N ASN A 132 -1.59 -11.42 22.05
CA ASN A 132 -0.80 -10.42 21.32
C ASN A 132 -0.90 -10.58 19.78
N ILE A 133 -1.90 -11.32 19.29
CA ILE A 133 -2.17 -11.45 17.86
C ILE A 133 -3.40 -10.60 17.53
N THR A 134 -3.22 -9.51 16.78
CA THR A 134 -4.32 -8.67 16.31
C THR A 134 -4.50 -8.93 14.83
N VAL A 135 -5.57 -9.61 14.47
CA VAL A 135 -5.86 -9.82 13.06
C VAL A 135 -6.48 -8.56 12.51
N THR A 136 -5.77 -7.88 11.61
CA THR A 136 -6.35 -6.74 10.90
C THR A 136 -7.00 -7.26 9.64
N THR A 137 -8.33 -7.26 9.64
CA THR A 137 -9.05 -7.08 8.39
C THR A 137 -8.99 -5.61 8.04
N ASP A 138 -8.98 -5.30 6.76
CA ASP A 138 -9.64 -4.07 6.34
C ASP A 138 -11.15 -4.29 6.61
N PRO A 139 -11.73 -3.69 7.67
CA PRO A 139 -13.14 -3.89 8.02
C PRO A 139 -14.06 -3.32 6.93
N ASP A 140 -13.51 -2.51 6.03
CA ASP A 140 -14.23 -1.78 5.01
C ASP A 140 -14.17 -2.47 3.65
N SER A 141 -13.37 -3.53 3.41
CA SER A 141 -13.26 -4.09 2.05
C SER A 141 -14.59 -4.65 1.52
N ALA A 142 -15.37 -5.32 2.37
CA ALA A 142 -16.70 -5.81 2.01
C ALA A 142 -17.71 -4.66 1.87
N ILE A 143 -17.53 -3.59 2.65
CA ILE A 143 -18.38 -2.40 2.63
C ILE A 143 -18.07 -1.53 1.41
N VAL A 144 -16.81 -1.44 0.98
CA VAL A 144 -16.34 -0.68 -0.18
C VAL A 144 -16.73 -1.37 -1.47
N ILE A 145 -16.63 -2.71 -1.55
CA ILE A 145 -17.16 -3.45 -2.71
C ILE A 145 -18.68 -3.26 -2.80
N LYS A 146 -19.39 -3.37 -1.67
CA LYS A 146 -20.84 -3.13 -1.62
C LYS A 146 -21.20 -1.66 -1.90
N MET A 147 -20.44 -0.69 -1.41
CA MET A 147 -20.64 0.74 -1.69
C MET A 147 -20.35 1.07 -3.15
N ILE A 148 -19.33 0.46 -3.76
CA ILE A 148 -19.03 0.62 -5.18
C ILE A 148 -20.11 -0.06 -6.03
N GLU A 149 -20.58 -1.25 -5.65
CA GLU A 149 -21.72 -1.91 -6.30
C GLU A 149 -23.01 -1.09 -6.15
N ASP A 150 -23.32 -0.62 -4.94
CA ASP A 150 -24.50 0.22 -4.66
C ASP A 150 -24.40 1.58 -5.37
N HIS A 151 -23.19 2.15 -5.53
CA HIS A 151 -22.92 3.39 -6.27
C HIS A 151 -23.02 3.20 -7.79
N LEU A 152 -22.53 2.07 -8.32
CA LEU A 152 -22.64 1.69 -9.73
C LEU A 152 -24.07 1.28 -10.10
N ALA A 153 -24.82 0.68 -9.17
CA ALA A 153 -26.21 0.27 -9.35
C ALA A 153 -27.21 1.42 -9.12
N ALA A 154 -26.79 2.49 -8.45
CA ALA A 154 -27.64 3.66 -8.22
C ALA A 154 -27.95 4.38 -9.55
N PRO A 155 -29.23 4.66 -9.86
CA PRO A 155 -29.61 5.44 -11.05
C PRO A 155 -29.15 6.90 -11.03
N ASP A 156 -28.79 7.42 -9.86
CA ASP A 156 -28.26 8.78 -9.66
C ASP A 156 -27.37 8.85 -8.41
N PRO A 157 -26.11 8.42 -8.51
CA PRO A 157 -25.22 8.36 -7.36
C PRO A 157 -24.81 9.74 -6.80
N HIS A 158 -25.01 10.80 -7.58
CA HIS A 158 -24.62 12.16 -7.19
C HIS A 158 -25.75 13.18 -7.46
N PRO A 159 -26.88 13.10 -6.73
CA PRO A 159 -28.09 13.89 -6.97
C PRO A 159 -27.91 15.40 -6.73
N GLN A 160 -26.77 15.81 -6.18
CA GLN A 160 -26.40 17.22 -5.97
C GLN A 160 -25.95 17.91 -7.26
N TYR A 161 -25.56 17.16 -8.29
CA TYR A 161 -25.23 17.72 -9.61
C TYR A 161 -26.46 17.71 -10.53
N VAL A 162 -26.69 18.81 -11.22
CA VAL A 162 -27.74 18.89 -12.25
C VAL A 162 -27.34 17.98 -13.41
N LYS A 163 -28.17 16.96 -13.69
CA LYS A 163 -27.95 16.05 -14.83
C LYS A 163 -27.84 16.81 -16.15
N ALA A 164 -26.97 16.35 -17.05
CA ALA A 164 -26.77 16.93 -18.37
C ALA A 164 -28.08 17.10 -19.16
N ASP A 165 -29.03 16.17 -19.01
CA ASP A 165 -30.35 16.27 -19.64
C ASP A 165 -31.18 17.45 -19.13
N LYS A 166 -31.10 17.75 -17.83
CA LYS A 166 -31.80 18.89 -17.23
C LYS A 166 -31.15 20.20 -17.65
N LEU A 167 -29.82 20.22 -17.80
CA LEU A 167 -29.08 21.36 -18.35
C LEU A 167 -29.47 21.60 -19.83
N ALA A 168 -29.54 20.54 -20.64
CA ALA A 168 -29.98 20.63 -22.04
C ALA A 168 -31.45 21.06 -22.20
N GLN A 169 -32.33 20.67 -21.27
CA GLN A 169 -33.72 21.15 -21.24
C GLN A 169 -33.83 22.63 -20.84
N LEU A 170 -32.97 23.10 -19.93
CA LEU A 170 -32.88 24.50 -19.55
C LEU A 170 -32.37 25.35 -20.72
N ASP A 171 -31.36 24.88 -21.44
CA ASP A 171 -30.80 25.53 -22.62
C ASP A 171 -31.86 25.76 -23.71
N LYS A 172 -32.61 24.70 -24.06
CA LYS A 172 -33.75 24.80 -25.00
C LYS A 172 -34.84 25.77 -24.56
N LYS A 173 -35.07 25.93 -23.25
CA LYS A 173 -36.04 26.90 -22.73
C LYS A 173 -35.53 28.33 -22.85
N VAL A 174 -34.23 28.55 -22.64
CA VAL A 174 -33.58 29.85 -22.80
C VAL A 174 -33.61 30.27 -24.26
N ASP A 175 -33.32 29.37 -25.20
CA ASP A 175 -33.44 29.62 -26.65
C ASP A 175 -34.86 30.02 -27.04
N LYS A 176 -35.86 29.25 -26.58
CA LYS A 176 -37.28 29.53 -26.85
C LYS A 176 -37.74 30.88 -26.26
N LEU A 177 -37.22 31.24 -25.08
CA LEU A 177 -37.46 32.55 -24.48
C LEU A 177 -36.84 33.67 -25.32
N GLY A 178 -35.62 33.47 -25.81
CA GLY A 178 -34.96 34.41 -26.73
C GLY A 178 -35.73 34.62 -28.03
N GLU A 179 -36.21 33.53 -28.65
CA GLU A 179 -37.08 33.59 -29.84
C GLU A 179 -38.37 34.38 -29.57
N ASN A 180 -39.07 34.08 -28.46
CA ASN A 180 -40.30 34.77 -28.09
C ASN A 180 -40.09 36.28 -27.84
N ILE A 181 -38.97 36.65 -27.18
CA ILE A 181 -38.61 38.04 -26.93
C ILE A 181 -38.32 38.77 -28.25
N ASN A 182 -37.57 38.14 -29.16
CA ASN A 182 -37.27 38.71 -30.47
C ASN A 182 -38.55 38.90 -31.31
N SER A 183 -39.45 37.91 -31.32
CA SER A 183 -40.75 38.02 -32.00
C SER A 183 -41.62 39.12 -31.39
N ALA A 184 -41.70 39.22 -30.06
CA ALA A 184 -42.45 40.29 -29.39
C ALA A 184 -41.87 41.68 -29.68
N SER A 185 -40.54 41.81 -29.70
CA SER A 185 -39.84 43.06 -30.04
C SER A 185 -40.10 43.45 -31.50
N ASN A 186 -40.10 42.50 -32.43
CA ASN A 186 -40.40 42.76 -33.84
C ASN A 186 -41.87 43.16 -34.02
N ASN A 187 -42.81 42.46 -33.38
CA ASN A 187 -44.23 42.83 -33.40
C ASN A 187 -44.47 44.23 -32.84
N LEU A 188 -43.76 44.61 -31.76
CA LEU A 188 -43.84 45.95 -31.19
C LEU A 188 -43.23 47.00 -32.14
N ALA A 189 -42.11 46.70 -32.79
CA ALA A 189 -41.48 47.60 -33.76
C ALA A 189 -42.36 47.81 -35.00
N GLU A 190 -43.04 46.77 -35.48
CA GLU A 190 -44.02 46.85 -36.57
C GLU A 190 -45.27 47.64 -36.13
N HIS A 191 -45.76 47.40 -34.92
CA HIS A 191 -46.86 48.14 -34.31
C HIS A 191 -46.55 49.64 -34.21
N LEU A 192 -45.36 50.02 -33.73
CA LEU A 192 -44.93 51.43 -33.63
C LEU A 192 -44.72 52.12 -34.99
N LYS A 193 -44.38 51.36 -36.04
CA LYS A 193 -44.22 51.89 -37.41
C LYS A 193 -45.56 51.98 -38.15
N ALA A 194 -46.60 51.30 -37.70
CA ALA A 194 -47.89 51.32 -38.35
C ALA A 194 -48.53 52.72 -38.23
N PRO A 195 -48.99 53.34 -39.33
CA PRO A 195 -49.63 54.65 -39.30
C PRO A 195 -50.90 54.70 -38.43
N ASN A 196 -51.60 53.58 -38.31
CA ASN A 196 -52.70 53.37 -37.37
C ASN A 196 -52.61 51.94 -36.80
N PRO A 197 -51.88 51.72 -35.71
CA PRO A 197 -51.63 50.39 -35.14
C PRO A 197 -52.89 49.77 -34.50
N HIS A 198 -53.90 50.60 -34.22
CA HIS A 198 -55.14 50.18 -33.58
C HIS A 198 -56.36 50.76 -34.31
N PRO A 199 -56.67 50.24 -35.51
CA PRO A 199 -57.77 50.74 -36.36
C PRO A 199 -59.19 50.56 -35.77
N GLN A 200 -59.28 49.93 -34.60
CA GLN A 200 -60.52 49.80 -33.81
C GLN A 200 -60.81 51.04 -32.95
N TYR A 201 -59.82 51.92 -32.76
CA TYR A 201 -59.99 53.21 -32.09
C TYR A 201 -59.91 54.33 -33.12
N THR A 202 -60.87 55.25 -33.07
CA THR A 202 -60.90 56.45 -33.92
C THR A 202 -59.77 57.41 -33.52
N LEU A 203 -59.09 58.02 -34.51
CA LEU A 203 -58.05 59.02 -34.26
C LEU A 203 -58.66 60.20 -33.47
N LYS A 204 -57.90 60.87 -32.61
CA LYS A 204 -58.43 61.96 -31.74
C LYS A 204 -59.20 63.04 -32.52
N THR A 205 -58.78 63.33 -33.75
CA THR A 205 -59.46 64.23 -34.69
C THR A 205 -60.83 63.73 -35.17
N GLU A 206 -61.02 62.41 -35.27
CA GLU A 206 -62.29 61.76 -35.57
C GLU A 206 -63.16 61.61 -34.31
N HIS A 207 -62.55 61.37 -33.15
CA HIS A 207 -63.23 61.36 -31.84
C HIS A 207 -63.87 62.72 -31.53
N ASP A 208 -63.16 63.83 -31.75
CA ASP A 208 -63.68 65.18 -31.50
C ASP A 208 -64.86 65.54 -32.45
N ALA A 209 -64.96 64.90 -33.62
CA ALA A 209 -66.09 65.00 -34.53
C ALA A 209 -67.29 64.13 -34.08
N HIS A 210 -67.02 62.91 -33.58
CA HIS A 210 -68.03 62.02 -33.01
C HIS A 210 -68.64 62.55 -31.69
N VAL A 211 -67.86 63.27 -30.86
CA VAL A 211 -68.36 63.87 -29.60
C VAL A 211 -69.45 64.92 -29.87
N LYS A 212 -69.29 65.74 -30.93
CA LYS A 212 -70.33 66.70 -31.35
C LYS A 212 -71.60 66.00 -31.85
N GLN A 213 -71.47 64.80 -32.40
CA GLN A 213 -72.57 63.97 -32.87
C GLN A 213 -73.24 63.20 -31.70
N TYR A 214 -72.46 62.82 -30.69
CA TYR A 214 -72.91 62.18 -29.45
C TYR A 214 -73.73 63.13 -28.57
N ASP A 215 -73.33 64.40 -28.45
CA ASP A 215 -74.10 65.41 -27.70
C ASP A 215 -75.46 65.70 -28.36
N ALA A 216 -75.56 65.54 -29.68
CA ALA A 216 -76.81 65.59 -30.41
C ALA A 216 -77.69 64.33 -30.20
N LEU A 217 -77.09 63.15 -30.05
CA LEU A 217 -77.76 61.87 -29.76
C LEU A 217 -78.20 61.73 -28.29
N LYS A 218 -77.42 62.25 -27.35
CA LYS A 218 -77.72 62.26 -25.92
C LYS A 218 -78.95 63.09 -25.56
N LYS A 219 -79.25 64.07 -26.41
CA LYS A 219 -80.48 64.87 -26.36
C LYS A 219 -81.71 64.16 -26.95
N LEU A 220 -81.52 62.96 -27.50
CA LEU A 220 -82.56 62.16 -28.16
C LEU A 220 -82.91 60.89 -27.36
N VAL A 221 -82.10 60.53 -26.38
CA VAL A 221 -82.22 59.28 -25.61
C VAL A 221 -82.60 59.56 -24.14
N ASP A 222 -83.15 60.72 -23.83
CA ASP A 222 -84.61 60.96 -23.86
C ASP A 222 -85.59 59.85 -24.36
N THR A 223 -85.11 58.70 -24.83
CA THR A 223 -85.30 57.31 -24.30
C THR A 223 -85.09 57.20 -22.77
N ASN A 224 -85.63 58.19 -22.10
CA ASN A 224 -86.27 58.28 -20.80
C ASN A 224 -87.22 57.12 -20.49
N ALA A 225 -86.85 55.86 -20.61
CA ALA A 225 -87.81 54.82 -20.22
C ALA A 225 -87.19 53.54 -19.68
N GLY A 226 -86.15 53.01 -20.32
CA GLY A 226 -85.60 51.69 -19.94
C GLY A 226 -84.76 51.69 -18.67
N THR A 227 -83.94 52.72 -18.49
CA THR A 227 -82.91 52.76 -17.43
C THR A 227 -83.49 52.96 -16.03
N ILE A 228 -84.66 53.60 -15.92
CA ILE A 228 -85.34 53.88 -14.64
C ILE A 228 -85.93 52.61 -14.03
N ALA A 229 -86.39 51.66 -14.85
CA ALA A 229 -86.94 50.38 -14.37
C ALA A 229 -85.86 49.39 -13.89
N GLN A 230 -84.64 49.46 -14.43
CA GLN A 230 -83.53 48.59 -14.04
C GLN A 230 -82.87 49.08 -12.74
N HIS A 231 -82.69 50.39 -12.56
CA HIS A 231 -82.16 50.96 -11.31
C HIS A 231 -83.03 50.62 -10.08
N GLY A 232 -84.36 50.50 -10.23
CA GLY A 232 -85.25 50.06 -9.15
C GLY A 232 -85.06 48.58 -8.74
N LYS A 233 -84.66 47.70 -9.67
CA LYS A 233 -84.33 46.31 -9.37
C LYS A 233 -82.96 46.17 -8.72
N ASP A 234 -81.99 46.97 -9.17
CA ASP A 234 -80.63 46.94 -8.64
C ASP A 234 -80.56 47.52 -7.21
N ILE A 235 -81.36 48.54 -6.89
CA ILE A 235 -81.48 49.10 -5.52
C ILE A 235 -82.10 48.09 -4.54
N ASN A 236 -83.14 47.35 -4.95
CA ASN A 236 -83.76 46.31 -4.12
C ASN A 236 -82.82 45.10 -3.91
N LYS A 237 -82.03 44.74 -4.92
CA LYS A 237 -81.02 43.69 -4.81
C LYS A 237 -79.90 44.08 -3.85
N VAL A 238 -79.37 45.30 -3.95
CA VAL A 238 -78.34 45.82 -3.02
C VAL A 238 -78.87 45.92 -1.58
N SER A 239 -80.14 46.29 -1.39
CA SER A 239 -80.78 46.29 -0.06
C SER A 239 -80.91 44.88 0.52
N THR A 240 -81.18 43.87 -0.31
CA THR A 240 -81.32 42.46 0.12
C THR A 240 -79.95 41.82 0.39
N ASP A 241 -78.94 42.13 -0.43
CA ASP A 241 -77.57 41.68 -0.26
C ASP A 241 -76.93 42.30 1.00
N LEU A 242 -77.26 43.56 1.31
CA LEU A 242 -76.82 44.24 2.53
C LEU A 242 -77.49 43.68 3.79
N ASP A 243 -78.80 43.42 3.76
CA ASP A 243 -79.52 42.77 4.86
C ASP A 243 -79.02 41.34 5.14
N SER A 244 -78.61 40.62 4.09
CA SER A 244 -78.03 39.28 4.18
C SER A 244 -76.60 39.31 4.73
N HIS A 245 -75.81 40.33 4.37
CA HIS A 245 -74.47 40.57 4.91
C HIS A 245 -74.50 40.93 6.41
N VAL A 246 -75.44 41.79 6.83
CA VAL A 246 -75.59 42.21 8.24
C VAL A 246 -76.12 41.09 9.15
N LYS A 247 -76.91 40.15 8.61
CA LYS A 247 -77.42 38.99 9.36
C LYS A 247 -76.49 37.77 9.35
N ALA A 248 -75.45 37.77 8.51
CA ALA A 248 -74.50 36.67 8.45
C ALA A 248 -73.65 36.63 9.73
N ALA A 249 -73.52 35.44 10.33
CA ALA A 249 -72.71 35.26 11.54
C ALA A 249 -71.19 35.45 11.31
N ASP A 250 -70.74 35.34 10.05
CA ASP A 250 -69.36 35.60 9.64
C ASP A 250 -69.29 35.97 8.14
N PRO A 251 -69.58 37.24 7.77
CA PRO A 251 -69.66 37.66 6.38
C PRO A 251 -68.29 37.74 5.68
N HIS A 252 -67.19 37.55 6.41
CA HIS A 252 -65.83 37.63 5.87
C HIS A 252 -64.94 36.46 6.35
N ALA A 253 -65.39 35.23 6.11
CA ALA A 253 -64.74 33.97 6.50
C ALA A 253 -63.29 33.75 5.99
N GLN A 254 -62.78 34.64 5.13
CA GLN A 254 -61.38 34.65 4.68
C GLN A 254 -60.40 35.29 5.69
N TYR A 255 -60.91 35.99 6.70
CA TYR A 255 -60.11 36.54 7.79
C TYR A 255 -60.22 35.64 9.02
N ALA A 256 -59.09 35.39 9.68
CA ALA A 256 -59.06 34.61 10.93
C ALA A 256 -59.93 35.28 11.99
N LYS A 257 -60.74 34.50 12.72
CA LYS A 257 -61.61 35.04 13.77
C LYS A 257 -60.76 35.59 14.89
N LYS A 258 -61.29 36.55 15.65
CA LYS A 258 -60.62 37.07 16.86
C LYS A 258 -60.29 35.95 17.86
N THR A 259 -61.08 34.89 17.88
CA THR A 259 -60.85 33.66 18.64
C THR A 259 -59.65 32.87 18.13
N ASP A 260 -59.46 32.78 16.82
CA ASP A 260 -58.33 32.06 16.19
C ASP A 260 -57.03 32.81 16.46
N LEU A 261 -57.05 34.15 16.37
CA LEU A 261 -55.91 34.99 16.74
C LEU A 261 -55.61 34.89 18.24
N SER A 262 -56.64 34.85 19.10
CA SER A 262 -56.46 34.70 20.55
C SER A 262 -55.92 33.32 20.92
N ALA A 263 -56.33 32.26 20.23
CA ALA A 263 -55.80 30.92 20.40
C ALA A 263 -54.33 30.84 19.95
N HIS A 264 -53.98 31.51 18.85
CA HIS A 264 -52.62 31.59 18.35
C HIS A 264 -51.68 32.41 19.27
N THR A 265 -52.14 33.52 19.85
CA THR A 265 -51.34 34.35 20.77
C THR A 265 -51.23 33.76 22.18
N SER A 266 -52.16 32.89 22.57
CA SER A 266 -52.15 32.21 23.88
C SER A 266 -51.43 30.85 23.85
N ALA A 267 -51.13 30.31 22.67
CA ALA A 267 -50.37 29.08 22.51
C ALA A 267 -48.91 29.29 22.94
N ALA A 268 -48.38 28.38 23.77
CA ALA A 268 -46.99 28.46 24.24
C ALA A 268 -45.96 28.31 23.11
N ASP A 269 -46.33 27.66 22.01
CA ASP A 269 -45.54 27.56 20.79
C ASP A 269 -46.43 27.27 19.57
N PRO A 270 -46.95 28.31 18.89
CA PRO A 270 -47.82 28.13 17.73
C PRO A 270 -47.07 27.70 16.47
N HIS A 271 -45.73 27.71 16.48
CA HIS A 271 -44.90 27.33 15.33
C HIS A 271 -43.77 26.36 15.73
N PRO A 272 -44.11 25.13 16.15
CA PRO A 272 -43.15 24.14 16.69
C PRO A 272 -42.15 23.60 15.65
N GLN A 273 -42.31 23.96 14.38
CA GLN A 273 -41.39 23.62 13.30
C GLN A 273 -40.11 24.50 13.27
N TYR A 274 -40.10 25.60 14.03
CA TYR A 274 -38.94 26.49 14.12
C TYR A 274 -38.25 26.32 15.48
N ALA A 275 -36.92 26.23 15.46
CA ALA A 275 -36.12 26.18 16.67
C ALA A 275 -36.29 27.48 17.50
N LYS A 276 -36.42 27.33 18.81
CA LYS A 276 -36.52 28.46 19.74
C LYS A 276 -35.16 29.11 19.94
N LYS A 277 -35.16 30.37 20.38
CA LYS A 277 -33.94 31.07 20.78
C LYS A 277 -33.18 30.33 21.89
N THR A 278 -33.90 29.63 22.76
CA THR A 278 -33.33 28.74 23.79
C THR A 278 -32.62 27.54 23.19
N ASP A 279 -33.13 26.96 22.11
CA ASP A 279 -32.52 25.81 21.44
C ASP A 279 -31.20 26.23 20.78
N LEU A 280 -31.19 27.42 20.17
CA LEU A 280 -29.98 28.02 19.60
C LEU A 280 -28.95 28.38 20.66
N SER A 281 -29.38 28.89 21.82
CA SER A 281 -28.47 29.18 22.94
C SER A 281 -27.89 27.90 23.53
N THR A 282 -28.71 26.86 23.72
CA THR A 282 -28.27 25.55 24.23
C THR A 282 -27.27 24.88 23.27
N HIS A 283 -27.47 25.04 21.96
CA HIS A 283 -26.53 24.57 20.94
C HIS A 283 -25.21 25.36 20.95
N ALA A 284 -25.26 26.69 21.14
CA ALA A 284 -24.08 27.55 21.19
C ALA A 284 -23.24 27.36 22.47
N ASP A 285 -23.89 27.05 23.59
CA ASP A 285 -23.26 26.80 24.89
C ASP A 285 -22.75 25.36 25.03
N SER A 286 -23.13 24.46 24.11
CA SER A 286 -22.60 23.10 24.06
C SER A 286 -21.11 23.11 23.72
N THR A 287 -20.31 22.41 24.51
CA THR A 287 -18.87 22.27 24.27
C THR A 287 -18.54 21.48 23.00
N ASP A 288 -19.48 20.65 22.54
CA ASP A 288 -19.36 19.91 21.29
C ASP A 288 -20.74 19.55 20.72
N PRO A 289 -21.42 20.48 20.04
CA PRO A 289 -22.72 20.19 19.43
C PRO A 289 -22.60 19.29 18.19
N HIS A 290 -21.39 19.07 17.67
CA HIS A 290 -21.15 18.27 16.46
C HIS A 290 -20.01 17.25 16.66
N PRO A 291 -20.21 16.25 17.53
CA PRO A 291 -19.18 15.27 17.92
C PRO A 291 -18.75 14.32 16.80
N GLN A 292 -19.35 14.44 15.62
CA GLN A 292 -18.97 13.67 14.43
C GLN A 292 -17.79 14.28 13.66
N TYR A 293 -17.40 15.52 13.97
CA TYR A 293 -16.24 16.17 13.39
C TYR A 293 -15.06 16.15 14.38
N LEU A 294 -13.87 15.83 13.87
CA LEU A 294 -12.63 15.84 14.65
C LEU A 294 -12.30 17.25 15.13
N GLN A 295 -11.90 17.38 16.40
CA GLN A 295 -11.51 18.66 16.99
C GLN A 295 -10.02 18.93 16.83
N ASP A 296 -9.61 20.19 16.93
CA ASP A 296 -8.20 20.60 16.83
C ASP A 296 -7.29 19.92 17.86
N LYS A 297 -7.83 19.59 19.04
CA LYS A 297 -7.11 18.82 20.08
C LYS A 297 -6.79 17.40 19.63
N ASP A 298 -7.66 16.79 18.83
CA ASP A 298 -7.49 15.42 18.33
C ASP A 298 -6.47 15.42 17.18
N LEU A 299 -6.50 16.44 16.32
CA LEU A 299 -5.43 16.68 15.33
C LEU A 299 -4.07 16.91 15.98
N ALA A 300 -3.99 17.65 17.08
CA ALA A 300 -2.75 17.88 17.81
C ALA A 300 -2.19 16.59 18.43
N GLY A 301 -3.06 15.72 18.96
CA GLY A 301 -2.69 14.40 19.46
C GLY A 301 -2.11 13.49 18.36
N MET A 302 -2.77 13.44 17.21
CA MET A 302 -2.30 12.66 16.06
C MET A 302 -0.96 13.17 15.51
N LYS A 303 -0.76 14.50 15.44
CA LYS A 303 0.53 15.07 15.00
C LYS A 303 1.68 14.67 15.92
N LYS A 304 1.49 14.69 17.24
CA LYS A 304 2.49 14.22 18.20
C LYS A 304 2.82 12.74 18.02
N GLN A 305 1.82 11.90 17.77
CA GLN A 305 2.06 10.48 17.48
C GLN A 305 2.87 10.28 16.20
N ILE A 306 2.60 11.07 15.15
CA ILE A 306 3.36 11.00 13.89
C ILE A 306 4.82 11.40 14.10
N GLU A 307 5.10 12.48 14.84
CA GLU A 307 6.48 12.91 15.13
C GLU A 307 7.26 11.85 15.94
N GLU A 308 6.60 11.21 16.91
CA GLU A 308 7.22 10.17 17.73
C GLU A 308 7.51 8.90 16.90
N LEU A 309 6.58 8.50 16.02
CA LEU A 309 6.79 7.38 15.09
C LEU A 309 7.93 7.66 14.11
N GLN A 310 8.05 8.89 13.60
CA GLN A 310 9.17 9.29 12.75
C GLN A 310 10.51 9.18 13.48
N LYS A 311 10.56 9.61 14.74
CA LYS A 311 11.76 9.52 15.58
C LYS A 311 12.18 8.07 15.83
N GLN A 312 11.20 7.20 16.09
CA GLN A 312 11.44 5.77 16.28
C GLN A 312 11.91 5.08 14.98
N LEU A 313 11.36 5.48 13.83
CA LEU A 313 11.80 4.98 12.52
C LEU A 313 13.25 5.35 12.23
N THR A 314 13.66 6.60 12.47
CA THR A 314 15.05 7.04 12.30
C THR A 314 16.00 6.29 13.24
N ALA A 315 15.59 6.04 14.49
CA ALA A 315 16.38 5.26 15.44
C ALA A 315 16.47 3.77 15.07
N ALA A 316 15.43 3.19 14.47
CA ALA A 316 15.44 1.81 13.97
C ALA A 316 16.32 1.65 12.72
N GLN A 317 16.32 2.62 11.82
CA GLN A 317 17.22 2.65 10.66
C GLN A 317 18.70 2.71 11.08
N GLY A 318 19.02 3.41 12.17
CA GLY A 318 20.37 3.45 12.74
C GLY A 318 20.84 2.16 13.44
N LYS A 319 19.97 1.17 13.64
CA LYS A 319 20.29 -0.11 14.32
C LYS A 319 20.63 -1.26 13.37
N VAL A 320 20.54 -1.09 12.05
CA VAL A 320 21.22 -1.99 11.12
C VAL A 320 22.71 -1.69 11.24
N THR A 321 23.43 -2.44 12.08
CA THR A 321 24.89 -2.34 12.20
C THR A 321 25.53 -2.83 10.91
N GLU A 322 25.51 -1.99 9.89
CA GLU A 322 26.26 -2.22 8.67
C GLU A 322 27.75 -2.27 9.02
N MET A 323 28.47 -3.25 8.50
CA MET A 323 29.92 -3.28 8.62
C MET A 323 30.50 -2.01 7.99
N PRO A 324 31.35 -1.20 8.66
CA PRO A 324 31.92 0.01 8.05
C PRO A 324 32.61 -0.25 6.72
N ILE A 325 32.66 0.74 5.83
CA ILE A 325 33.45 0.66 4.59
C ILE A 325 34.90 0.30 4.94
N GLY A 326 35.47 -0.69 4.25
CA GLY A 326 36.79 -1.25 4.53
C GLY A 326 36.77 -2.52 5.41
N SER A 327 35.61 -2.94 5.91
CA SER A 327 35.47 -4.19 6.66
C SER A 327 35.48 -5.42 5.76
N VAL A 328 35.97 -6.54 6.28
CA VAL A 328 36.03 -7.83 5.56
C VAL A 328 34.95 -8.77 6.08
N TYR A 329 34.08 -9.22 5.19
CA TYR A 329 33.11 -10.28 5.41
C TYR A 329 33.69 -11.62 4.94
N VAL A 330 33.64 -12.63 5.82
CA VAL A 330 34.17 -13.97 5.55
C VAL A 330 33.01 -14.96 5.45
N THR A 331 32.99 -15.79 4.41
CA THR A 331 31.88 -16.71 4.18
C THR A 331 32.31 -17.99 3.47
N THR A 332 31.60 -19.09 3.73
CA THR A 332 31.69 -20.34 2.97
C THR A 332 30.77 -20.37 1.75
N ASN A 333 29.90 -19.36 1.61
CA ASN A 333 28.96 -19.28 0.50
C ASN A 333 29.67 -18.78 -0.77
N ASP A 334 29.41 -19.43 -1.89
CA ASP A 334 30.03 -19.15 -3.18
C ASP A 334 29.26 -18.08 -3.97
N TYR A 335 29.21 -16.87 -3.42
CA TYR A 335 28.62 -15.72 -4.11
C TYR A 335 29.41 -15.38 -5.37
N LYS A 336 28.78 -15.23 -6.53
CA LYS A 336 29.49 -14.97 -7.80
C LYS A 336 29.76 -13.48 -8.05
N SER A 337 29.06 -12.60 -7.36
CA SER A 337 29.13 -11.16 -7.59
C SER A 337 28.89 -10.33 -6.34
N SER A 338 29.28 -9.05 -6.39
CA SER A 338 28.92 -8.06 -5.36
C SER A 338 27.41 -8.00 -5.11
N ALA A 339 26.60 -8.18 -6.16
CA ALA A 339 25.15 -8.06 -6.08
C ALA A 339 24.54 -9.19 -5.23
N GLU A 340 25.10 -10.39 -5.33
CA GLU A 340 24.65 -11.52 -4.50
C GLU A 340 24.99 -11.34 -3.02
N VAL A 341 26.16 -10.76 -2.72
CA VAL A 341 26.54 -10.43 -1.34
C VAL A 341 25.65 -9.33 -0.77
N ASN A 342 25.39 -8.28 -1.54
CA ASN A 342 24.44 -7.23 -1.16
C ASN A 342 23.05 -7.82 -0.93
N THR A 343 22.55 -8.67 -1.84
CA THR A 343 21.25 -9.32 -1.70
C THR A 343 21.17 -10.18 -0.43
N ALA A 344 22.26 -10.85 -0.06
CA ALA A 344 22.30 -11.69 1.14
C ALA A 344 22.41 -10.87 2.44
N LEU A 345 23.12 -9.74 2.44
CA LEU A 345 23.35 -8.92 3.64
C LEU A 345 22.35 -7.75 3.78
N GLY A 346 21.65 -7.39 2.71
CA GLY A 346 20.70 -6.28 2.65
C GLY A 346 21.32 -4.88 2.49
N TYR A 347 22.64 -4.78 2.33
CA TYR A 347 23.35 -3.50 2.21
C TYR A 347 24.74 -3.64 1.57
N GLY A 348 25.34 -2.49 1.26
CA GLY A 348 26.75 -2.34 0.90
C GLY A 348 27.13 -2.76 -0.52
N THR A 349 28.25 -2.23 -1.02
CA THR A 349 28.92 -2.70 -2.23
C THR A 349 30.16 -3.50 -1.83
N TRP A 350 30.41 -4.62 -2.50
CA TRP A 350 31.39 -5.62 -2.08
C TRP A 350 32.35 -5.99 -3.21
N ALA A 351 33.60 -6.22 -2.87
CA ALA A 351 34.62 -6.70 -3.81
C ALA A 351 35.31 -7.95 -3.28
N ARG A 352 35.68 -8.90 -4.17
CA ARG A 352 36.51 -10.04 -3.80
C ARG A 352 37.82 -9.53 -3.19
N PHE A 353 38.23 -10.13 -2.08
CA PHE A 353 39.43 -9.73 -1.36
C PHE A 353 40.34 -10.94 -1.12
N ALA A 354 41.66 -10.72 -1.11
CA ALA A 354 42.66 -11.72 -0.78
C ALA A 354 42.52 -13.08 -1.52
N GLU A 355 42.14 -13.07 -2.80
CA GLU A 355 42.00 -14.30 -3.59
C GLU A 355 43.33 -15.07 -3.68
N GLY A 356 43.31 -16.35 -3.30
CA GLY A 356 44.49 -17.20 -3.22
C GLY A 356 45.48 -16.83 -2.10
N LYS A 357 45.09 -15.97 -1.16
CA LYS A 357 45.97 -15.44 -0.11
C LYS A 357 45.38 -15.66 1.27
N THR A 358 46.25 -15.85 2.26
CA THR A 358 45.87 -15.84 3.68
C THR A 358 45.94 -14.41 4.24
N LEU A 359 45.12 -14.11 5.23
CA LEU A 359 45.16 -12.83 5.93
C LEU A 359 46.20 -12.88 7.04
N VAL A 360 47.01 -11.83 7.13
CA VAL A 360 47.99 -11.62 8.20
C VAL A 360 47.68 -10.30 8.90
N GLY A 361 47.67 -10.31 10.23
CA GLY A 361 47.45 -9.10 11.02
C GLY A 361 48.58 -8.10 10.79
N MET A 362 48.23 -6.81 10.64
CA MET A 362 49.22 -5.75 10.60
C MET A 362 49.98 -5.71 11.92
N SER A 363 51.31 -5.74 11.86
CA SER A 363 52.15 -5.64 13.06
C SER A 363 52.69 -4.24 13.26
N THR A 364 52.62 -3.77 14.49
CA THR A 364 53.29 -2.55 14.96
C THR A 364 54.61 -2.87 15.68
N LYS A 365 54.98 -4.15 15.81
CA LYS A 365 56.20 -4.57 16.51
C LYS A 365 57.43 -4.30 15.65
N ALA A 366 58.47 -3.74 16.25
CA ALA A 366 59.69 -3.37 15.53
C ALA A 366 60.41 -4.58 14.90
N ALA A 367 60.49 -5.68 15.64
CA ALA A 367 61.18 -6.92 15.25
C ALA A 367 60.46 -7.72 14.16
N ASP A 368 59.18 -7.45 13.92
CA ASP A 368 58.41 -8.20 12.91
C ASP A 368 58.83 -7.77 11.49
N PRO A 369 58.74 -8.67 10.49
CA PRO A 369 59.15 -8.41 9.12
C PRO A 369 58.48 -7.17 8.52
N ALA A 370 59.23 -6.40 7.71
CA ALA A 370 58.76 -5.14 7.15
C ALA A 370 57.46 -5.26 6.33
N TRP A 371 57.25 -6.39 5.64
CA TRP A 371 56.05 -6.62 4.83
C TRP A 371 54.75 -6.65 5.65
N THR A 372 54.82 -6.93 6.96
CA THR A 372 53.67 -6.95 7.88
C THR A 372 53.22 -5.55 8.34
N LYS A 373 53.97 -4.49 7.99
CA LYS A 373 53.79 -3.13 8.53
C LYS A 373 52.89 -2.24 7.68
N THR A 374 52.53 -2.66 6.48
CA THR A 374 51.70 -1.89 5.56
C THR A 374 50.42 -2.66 5.23
N LEU A 375 49.26 -2.04 5.46
CA LEU A 375 47.97 -2.65 5.10
C LEU A 375 47.89 -2.92 3.60
N LYS A 376 47.26 -4.04 3.24
CA LYS A 376 47.04 -4.50 1.85
C LYS A 376 48.32 -4.78 1.06
N SER A 377 49.48 -4.86 1.71
CA SER A 377 50.68 -5.44 1.11
C SER A 377 50.44 -6.93 0.82
N SER A 378 51.22 -7.49 -0.12
CA SER A 378 51.19 -8.93 -0.40
C SER A 378 52.61 -9.50 -0.34
N PHE A 379 52.74 -10.67 0.25
CA PHE A 379 54.00 -11.39 0.37
C PHE A 379 53.73 -12.91 0.39
N GLY A 380 54.73 -13.71 0.02
CA GLY A 380 54.67 -15.17 0.01
C GLY A 380 54.72 -15.78 -1.39
N ALA A 381 54.93 -17.10 -1.44
CA ALA A 381 54.98 -17.90 -2.66
C ALA A 381 54.33 -19.27 -2.40
N TYR A 382 53.70 -19.85 -3.43
CA TYR A 382 53.09 -21.19 -3.34
C TYR A 382 54.15 -22.30 -3.25
N GLU A 383 55.24 -22.14 -3.98
CA GLU A 383 56.37 -23.08 -3.99
C GLU A 383 57.68 -22.32 -3.77
N HIS A 384 58.65 -22.99 -3.17
CA HIS A 384 60.01 -22.48 -2.99
C HIS A 384 61.03 -23.50 -3.46
N LYS A 385 62.04 -23.03 -4.19
CA LYS A 385 63.14 -23.86 -4.67
C LYS A 385 64.36 -23.53 -3.83
N LEU A 386 64.93 -24.55 -3.18
CA LEU A 386 66.11 -24.40 -2.34
C LEU A 386 67.29 -23.84 -3.15
N VAL A 387 67.97 -22.83 -2.59
CA VAL A 387 69.23 -22.31 -3.14
C VAL A 387 70.43 -22.87 -2.38
N ALA A 388 71.63 -22.73 -2.95
CA ALA A 388 72.85 -23.28 -2.37
C ALA A 388 73.12 -22.73 -0.95
N GLU A 389 72.75 -21.47 -0.69
CA GLU A 389 72.91 -20.79 0.60
C GLU A 389 71.98 -21.33 1.69
N GLU A 390 70.87 -21.98 1.31
CA GLU A 390 69.91 -22.56 2.25
C GLU A 390 70.25 -24.01 2.62
N MET A 391 71.25 -24.59 1.98
CA MET A 391 71.68 -25.96 2.23
C MET A 391 72.53 -26.04 3.50
N PRO A 392 72.24 -26.98 4.43
CA PRO A 392 73.05 -27.15 5.62
C PRO A 392 74.48 -27.58 5.22
N SER A 393 75.48 -27.06 5.94
CA SER A 393 76.84 -27.54 5.79
C SER A 393 76.89 -29.03 6.15
N THR A 394 77.27 -29.86 5.18
CA THR A 394 77.39 -31.31 5.38
C THR A 394 78.80 -31.74 5.05
N ALA A 395 79.43 -32.46 5.98
CA ALA A 395 80.69 -33.15 5.75
C ALA A 395 80.40 -34.64 5.58
N LEU A 396 80.44 -35.13 4.36
CA LEU A 396 80.28 -36.55 4.08
C LEU A 396 81.52 -37.29 4.61
N LYS A 397 81.31 -38.20 5.57
CA LYS A 397 82.37 -39.07 6.07
C LYS A 397 82.66 -40.15 5.03
N VAL A 398 83.65 -39.90 4.19
CA VAL A 398 84.17 -40.92 3.29
C VAL A 398 85.31 -41.62 4.02
N ARG A 399 85.22 -42.96 4.18
CA ARG A 399 86.34 -43.76 4.68
C ARG A 399 87.34 -43.90 3.53
N GLU A 400 88.20 -42.91 3.38
CA GLU A 400 89.34 -43.00 2.47
C GLU A 400 90.26 -44.12 3.00
N ALA A 401 90.55 -45.11 2.15
CA ALA A 401 91.65 -46.04 2.42
C ALA A 401 92.91 -45.19 2.40
N GLY A 402 93.43 -44.87 3.58
CA GLY A 402 94.43 -43.83 3.75
C GLY A 402 95.57 -43.95 2.75
N TYR A 403 95.92 -42.82 2.15
CA TYR A 403 97.29 -42.59 1.72
C TYR A 403 98.14 -42.71 2.98
N HIS A 404 98.71 -43.89 3.23
CA HIS A 404 99.59 -44.11 4.37
C HIS A 404 100.79 -43.18 4.21
N GLY A 405 100.79 -42.09 4.97
CA GLY A 405 101.99 -41.31 5.24
C GLY A 405 103.08 -42.27 5.72
N ALA A 406 104.12 -42.40 4.90
CA ALA A 406 105.44 -42.88 5.23
C ALA A 406 105.52 -44.05 6.24
N ARG A 407 105.32 -45.28 5.76
CA ARG A 407 106.07 -46.45 6.24
C ARG A 407 106.15 -47.50 5.13
N ARG A 408 107.39 -47.76 4.70
CA ARG A 408 107.78 -48.75 3.69
C ARG A 408 107.11 -50.09 4.00
N HIS A 409 106.25 -50.56 3.11
CA HIS A 409 105.98 -51.98 2.95
C HIS A 409 106.22 -52.35 1.49
N GLY A 410 107.29 -53.12 1.29
CA GLY A 410 107.64 -53.67 -0.01
C GLY A 410 106.78 -54.89 -0.35
N GLY A 411 106.72 -55.16 -1.65
CA GLY A 411 106.38 -56.47 -2.18
C GLY A 411 104.92 -56.65 -2.60
N GLY A 412 104.66 -56.39 -3.90
CA GLY A 412 103.67 -57.15 -4.68
C GLY A 412 102.24 -56.64 -4.64
N GLY A 413 101.88 -55.80 -5.61
CA GLY A 413 100.48 -55.44 -5.85
C GLY A 413 100.33 -54.15 -6.64
N THR A 414 100.80 -54.11 -7.88
CA THR A 414 100.61 -52.98 -8.79
C THR A 414 99.17 -52.94 -9.31
N GLY A 415 98.24 -52.48 -8.48
CA GLY A 415 96.97 -51.92 -8.94
C GLY A 415 97.17 -50.45 -9.31
N TYR A 416 97.84 -50.18 -10.43
CA TYR A 416 97.94 -48.81 -10.94
C TYR A 416 96.64 -48.43 -11.62
N ALA A 417 95.85 -47.57 -10.98
CA ALA A 417 95.00 -46.64 -11.71
C ALA A 417 95.95 -45.70 -12.48
N SER A 418 96.03 -45.87 -13.80
CA SER A 418 96.77 -44.99 -14.68
C SER A 418 96.15 -43.59 -14.64
N GLY A 419 96.85 -42.62 -14.04
CA GLY A 419 96.33 -41.26 -13.95
C GLY A 419 97.41 -40.26 -13.54
N SER A 420 97.88 -39.52 -14.52
CA SER A 420 98.79 -38.39 -14.40
C SER A 420 98.31 -37.35 -13.37
N GLN A 421 99.25 -36.90 -12.53
CA GLN A 421 99.27 -35.66 -11.73
C GLN A 421 98.08 -35.36 -10.81
N GLY A 422 98.29 -35.55 -9.51
CA GLY A 422 97.85 -34.64 -8.43
C GLY A 422 96.37 -34.27 -8.31
N LYS A 423 95.49 -34.87 -9.11
CA LYS A 423 94.06 -34.62 -9.08
C LYS A 423 93.46 -35.52 -8.02
N MET A 424 92.89 -34.89 -6.98
CA MET A 424 91.88 -35.50 -6.13
C MET A 424 90.88 -36.22 -7.05
N ILE A 425 90.86 -37.55 -7.03
CA ILE A 425 89.80 -38.32 -7.68
C ILE A 425 88.57 -38.10 -6.79
N PRO A 426 87.54 -37.36 -7.24
CA PRO A 426 86.32 -37.21 -6.46
C PRO A 426 85.75 -38.62 -6.29
N LEU A 427 85.58 -39.09 -5.05
CA LEU A 427 84.81 -40.30 -4.79
C LEU A 427 83.34 -39.91 -5.04
N PRO A 428 82.71 -40.33 -6.15
CA PRO A 428 81.35 -39.93 -6.43
C PRO A 428 80.44 -40.60 -5.40
N THR A 429 79.94 -39.84 -4.44
CA THR A 429 78.81 -40.28 -3.64
C THR A 429 77.58 -40.23 -4.54
N SER A 430 76.78 -41.29 -4.58
CA SER A 430 75.51 -41.27 -5.31
C SER A 430 74.65 -40.12 -4.79
N GLU A 431 74.11 -39.29 -5.70
CA GLU A 431 73.19 -38.23 -5.34
C GLU A 431 72.01 -38.84 -4.57
N THR A 432 71.80 -38.40 -3.32
CA THR A 432 70.67 -38.84 -2.51
C THR A 432 69.40 -38.15 -3.00
N GLY A 433 68.85 -38.59 -4.13
CA GLY A 433 67.48 -38.24 -4.57
C GLY A 433 67.18 -36.75 -4.80
N TRP A 434 68.20 -35.89 -4.92
CA TRP A 434 68.02 -34.47 -5.22
C TRP A 434 67.41 -34.32 -6.63
N LYS A 435 66.17 -33.81 -6.71
CA LYS A 435 65.49 -33.61 -8.00
C LYS A 435 65.45 -32.15 -8.45
N ASP A 436 66.06 -31.24 -7.69
CA ASP A 436 66.09 -29.79 -7.96
C ASP A 436 64.69 -29.20 -8.26
N LYS A 437 63.67 -29.68 -7.54
CA LYS A 437 62.27 -29.26 -7.73
C LYS A 437 61.83 -28.33 -6.60
N PRO A 438 61.00 -27.31 -6.91
CA PRO A 438 60.32 -26.55 -5.86
C PRO A 438 59.49 -27.46 -4.96
N HIS A 439 59.38 -27.11 -3.68
CA HIS A 439 58.51 -27.78 -2.73
C HIS A 439 57.32 -26.89 -2.34
N ASN A 440 56.19 -27.52 -2.03
CA ASN A 440 54.98 -26.85 -1.56
C ASN A 440 55.26 -26.10 -0.25
N ASN A 441 54.93 -24.81 -0.21
CA ASN A 441 55.04 -23.94 0.96
C ASN A 441 53.66 -23.62 1.58
N VAL A 442 52.59 -24.21 1.05
CA VAL A 442 51.21 -24.01 1.53
C VAL A 442 50.88 -25.00 2.64
N GLN A 443 50.57 -24.47 3.83
CA GLN A 443 50.06 -25.25 4.95
C GLN A 443 48.64 -25.81 4.69
N PRO A 444 48.23 -26.91 5.35
CA PRO A 444 46.85 -27.40 5.27
C PRO A 444 45.84 -26.28 5.49
N SER A 445 44.89 -26.14 4.56
CA SER A 445 43.98 -24.98 4.51
C SER A 445 42.62 -25.36 3.93
N ILE A 446 41.60 -24.54 4.22
CA ILE A 446 40.24 -24.63 3.67
C ILE A 446 39.93 -23.35 2.90
N VAL A 447 39.29 -23.49 1.74
CA VAL A 447 38.95 -22.36 0.88
C VAL A 447 37.67 -21.71 1.38
N VAL A 448 37.75 -20.42 1.67
CA VAL A 448 36.61 -19.54 2.01
C VAL A 448 36.67 -18.27 1.17
N ALA A 449 35.53 -17.60 1.03
CA ALA A 449 35.43 -16.32 0.35
C ALA A 449 35.64 -15.16 1.32
N TYR A 450 36.52 -14.22 0.95
CA TYR A 450 36.64 -12.92 1.59
C TYR A 450 36.04 -11.83 0.69
N TRP A 451 35.20 -10.98 1.28
CA TRP A 451 34.56 -9.86 0.62
C TRP A 451 34.87 -8.57 1.38
N LEU A 452 35.39 -7.56 0.69
CA LEU A 452 35.67 -6.24 1.25
C LEU A 452 34.51 -5.29 0.93
N ARG A 453 33.96 -4.61 1.95
CA ARG A 453 32.98 -3.55 1.72
C ARG A 453 33.66 -2.31 1.14
N THR A 454 33.20 -1.84 -0.01
CA THR A 454 33.74 -0.67 -0.73
C THR A 454 32.83 0.56 -0.68
N ALA A 455 31.51 0.38 -0.50
CA ALA A 455 30.54 1.45 -0.30
C ALA A 455 29.40 0.99 0.63
#